data_AF-A0A2V6WMX3-F1
#
_entry.id   AF-A0A2V6WMX3-F1
#
_cell.length_a   1.000
_cell.length_b   1.000
_cell.length_c   1.000
_cell.angle_alpha   90.00
_cell.angle_beta   90.00
_cell.angle_gamma   90.00
#
_symmetry.space_group_name_H-M   'P 1'
#
loop_
_entity.id
_entity.type
_entity.pdbx_description
1 polymer ?
#
loop_
_entity_poly.entity_id
_entity_poly.type
_entity_poly.pdbx_seq_one_letter_code
_entity_poly.pdbx_strand_id
1 'polypeptide(L)'
;MLYDAFTSGPPLMLEALGLAKRGEGVHFFAEGRSTPGGKLPINTNGGGLSYTHSGMYGIFPIIEATRQLRHECGARQVPNTKLSLVNGMGGMLSAAGTLVLSNER
;
A
#
# COMPACT_ATOMS: atom_id res chain seq x y z
N MET A 1 -2.45 0.23 -0.06
CA MET A 1 -1.48 -0.51 -0.89
C MET A 1 -0.60 0.49 -1.60
N LEU A 2 0.72 0.32 -1.53
CA LEU A 2 1.71 1.25 -2.08
C LEU A 2 2.63 0.50 -3.05
N TYR A 3 2.98 1.12 -4.17
CA TYR A 3 3.94 0.57 -5.10
C TYR A 3 5.36 0.68 -4.55
N ASP A 4 6.03 -0.44 -4.32
CA ASP A 4 7.29 -0.54 -3.59
C ASP A 4 8.39 -1.22 -4.42
N ALA A 5 8.83 -0.54 -5.50
CA ALA A 5 10.03 -0.96 -6.25
C ALA A 5 11.31 -0.93 -5.40
N PHE A 6 11.35 -0.01 -4.43
CA PHE A 6 12.44 0.16 -3.51
C PHE A 6 11.87 0.46 -2.12
N THR A 7 12.61 0.08 -1.08
CA THR A 7 12.22 0.31 0.32
C THR A 7 12.03 1.78 0.67
N SER A 8 12.69 2.69 -0.06
CA SER A 8 12.55 4.15 0.10
C SER A 8 11.24 4.71 -0.44
N GLY A 9 10.57 4.02 -1.37
CA GLY A 9 9.36 4.51 -2.04
C GLY A 9 8.17 4.70 -1.08
N PRO A 10 7.73 3.66 -0.36
CA PRO A 10 6.57 3.74 0.52
C PRO A 10 6.64 4.84 1.60
N PRO A 11 7.78 5.06 2.29
CA PRO A 11 7.94 6.24 3.16
C PRO A 11 7.63 7.56 2.46
N LEU A 12 8.21 7.80 1.28
CA LEU A 12 7.97 9.03 0.51
C LEU A 12 6.52 9.16 0.07
N MET A 13 5.87 8.05 -0.31
CA MET A 13 4.44 8.05 -0.65
C MET A 13 3.56 8.42 0.54
N LEU A 14 3.85 7.88 1.74
CA LEU A 14 3.10 8.25 2.94
C LEU A 14 3.20 9.75 3.24
N GLU A 15 4.39 10.33 3.06
CA GLU A 15 4.61 11.76 3.23
C GLU A 15 3.86 12.58 2.18
N ALA A 16 3.96 12.20 0.90
CA ALA A 16 3.29 12.88 -0.21
C ALA A 16 1.76 12.81 -0.12
N LEU A 17 1.23 11.72 0.42
CA LEU A 17 -0.21 11.51 0.65
C LEU A 17 -0.72 12.18 1.94
N GLY A 18 0.15 12.79 2.74
CA GLY A 18 -0.21 13.40 4.03
C GLY A 18 -0.54 12.41 5.15
N LEU A 19 -0.15 11.14 4.99
CA LEU A 19 -0.33 10.08 6.00
C LEU A 19 0.82 10.05 7.02
N ALA A 20 1.95 10.67 6.68
CA ALA A 20 3.06 10.97 7.57
C ALA A 20 3.53 12.42 7.33
N LYS A 21 4.19 13.04 8.31
CA LYS A 21 4.85 14.32 8.07
C LYS A 21 6.09 14.12 7.23
N ARG A 22 6.49 15.16 6.48
CA ARG A 22 7.72 15.14 5.67
C ARG A 22 8.94 14.75 6.52
N GLY A 23 9.70 13.77 6.06
CA GLY A 23 10.84 13.16 6.76
C GLY A 23 10.48 12.11 7.82
N GLU A 24 9.20 11.92 8.15
CA GLU A 24 8.74 10.98 9.19
C GLU A 24 8.15 9.68 8.61
N GLY A 25 8.11 9.50 7.29
CA GLY A 25 7.49 8.34 6.64
C GLY A 25 8.13 7.02 7.06
N VAL A 26 9.45 7.02 7.31
CA VAL A 26 10.20 5.83 7.74
C VAL A 26 9.78 5.32 9.12
N HIS A 27 9.40 6.23 10.03
CA HIS A 27 8.95 5.86 11.37
C HIS A 27 7.64 5.09 11.33
N PHE A 28 6.80 5.33 10.32
CA PHE A 28 5.58 4.56 10.11
C PHE A 28 5.86 3.05 9.97
N PHE A 29 6.93 2.70 9.26
CA PHE A 29 7.35 1.31 9.09
C PHE A 29 8.15 0.81 10.29
N ALA A 30 9.08 1.61 10.81
CA ALA A 30 9.93 1.22 11.94
C ALA A 30 9.14 0.92 13.21
N GLU A 31 8.03 1.61 13.44
CA GLU A 31 7.14 1.39 14.58
C GLU A 31 6.09 0.29 14.32
N GLY A 32 6.16 -0.41 13.19
CA GLY A 32 5.23 -1.48 12.84
C GLY A 32 3.81 -1.01 12.51
N ARG A 33 3.58 0.28 12.27
CA ARG A 33 2.22 0.80 11.96
C ARG A 33 1.69 0.26 10.63
N SER A 34 2.58 -0.19 9.74
CA SER A 34 2.27 -0.77 8.43
C SER A 34 2.03 -2.28 8.43
N THR A 35 2.28 -3.00 9.54
CA THR A 35 2.16 -4.46 9.58
C THR A 35 0.71 -4.91 9.56
N PRO A 36 0.41 -6.19 9.29
CA PRO A 36 -0.88 -6.77 9.65
C PRO A 36 -1.18 -6.50 11.13
N GLY A 37 -2.39 -6.00 11.42
CA GLY A 37 -2.79 -5.57 12.78
C GLY A 37 -2.27 -4.19 13.21
N GLY A 38 -1.40 -3.55 12.43
CA GLY A 38 -0.96 -2.18 12.64
C GLY A 38 -2.04 -1.15 12.31
N LYS A 39 -1.73 0.13 12.54
CA LYS A 39 -2.67 1.25 12.32
C LYS A 39 -3.18 1.36 10.88
N LEU A 40 -2.32 1.11 9.90
CA LEU A 40 -2.67 1.12 8.47
C LEU A 40 -1.89 0.00 7.79
N PRO A 41 -2.46 -1.22 7.68
CA PRO A 41 -1.78 -2.32 7.01
C PRO A 41 -1.47 -1.97 5.55
N ILE A 42 -0.20 -2.09 5.15
CA ILE A 42 0.28 -1.79 3.80
C ILE A 42 0.85 -3.05 3.18
N ASN A 43 0.49 -3.30 1.91
CA ASN A 43 1.03 -4.39 1.10
C ASN A 43 0.92 -5.74 1.81
N THR A 44 -0.28 -6.08 2.26
CA THR A 44 -0.59 -7.32 3.01
C THR A 44 -0.28 -8.60 2.25
N ASN A 45 -0.04 -8.54 0.93
CA ASN A 45 0.47 -9.67 0.13
C ASN A 45 1.99 -9.80 0.12
N GLY A 46 2.73 -8.86 0.72
CA GLY A 46 4.19 -8.77 0.69
C GLY A 46 4.74 -7.69 -0.24
N GLY A 47 3.90 -7.06 -1.08
CA GLY A 47 4.34 -5.98 -1.97
C GLY A 47 5.34 -6.40 -3.04
N GLY A 48 5.86 -5.45 -3.80
CA GLY A 48 6.88 -5.61 -4.83
C GLY A 48 8.20 -6.09 -4.25
N LEU A 49 8.46 -5.77 -2.98
CA LEU A 49 9.67 -6.16 -2.28
C LEU A 49 9.72 -7.66 -1.92
N SER A 50 8.59 -8.34 -1.76
CA SER A 50 8.58 -9.76 -1.35
C SER A 50 7.67 -10.68 -2.16
N TYR A 51 6.59 -10.18 -2.76
CA TYR A 51 5.65 -11.00 -3.54
C TYR A 51 6.11 -11.17 -5.00
N THR A 52 6.13 -10.09 -5.76
CA THR A 52 6.58 -10.06 -7.15
C THR A 52 6.71 -8.63 -7.65
N HIS A 53 7.67 -8.35 -8.52
CA HIS A 53 7.85 -7.04 -9.14
C HIS A 53 7.98 -7.15 -10.67
N SER A 54 6.90 -7.54 -11.34
CA SER A 54 6.87 -7.58 -12.81
C SER A 54 6.89 -6.16 -13.41
N GLY A 55 7.17 -6.06 -14.72
CA GLY A 55 7.07 -4.78 -15.45
C GLY A 55 5.66 -4.15 -15.41
N MET A 56 4.64 -4.92 -15.00
CA MET A 56 3.27 -4.45 -14.80
C MET A 56 2.88 -4.42 -13.32
N TYR A 57 3.84 -4.19 -12.40
CA TYR A 57 3.58 -4.33 -10.96
C TYR A 57 2.38 -3.52 -10.45
N GLY A 58 2.04 -2.38 -11.09
CA GLY A 58 0.94 -1.49 -10.69
C GLY A 58 -0.44 -2.15 -10.56
N ILE A 59 -0.69 -3.28 -11.25
CA ILE A 59 -1.97 -4.00 -11.10
C ILE A 59 -2.09 -4.74 -9.76
N PHE A 60 -0.98 -5.20 -9.18
CA PHE A 60 -1.02 -6.04 -7.97
C PHE A 60 -1.48 -5.30 -6.71
N PRO A 61 -1.06 -4.05 -6.44
CA PRO A 61 -1.64 -3.23 -5.38
C PRO A 61 -3.17 -3.06 -5.51
N ILE A 62 -3.68 -2.97 -6.73
CA ILE A 62 -5.12 -2.86 -7.02
C ILE A 62 -5.83 -4.18 -6.73
N ILE A 63 -5.26 -5.31 -7.18
CA ILE A 63 -5.79 -6.65 -6.92
C ILE A 63 -5.85 -6.92 -5.43
N GLU A 64 -4.77 -6.62 -4.68
CA GLU A 64 -4.74 -6.84 -3.24
C GLU A 64 -5.74 -5.94 -2.51
N ALA A 65 -5.85 -4.66 -2.88
CA ALA A 65 -6.86 -3.77 -2.33
C ALA A 65 -8.28 -4.29 -2.58
N THR A 66 -8.54 -4.76 -3.81
CA THR A 66 -9.84 -5.32 -4.20
C THR A 66 -10.17 -6.58 -3.40
N ARG A 67 -9.21 -7.51 -3.24
CA ARG A 67 -9.40 -8.73 -2.45
C ARG A 67 -9.63 -8.43 -0.97
N GLN A 68 -8.92 -7.46 -0.40
CA GLN A 68 -9.14 -7.02 0.99
C GLN A 68 -10.55 -6.46 1.18
N LEU A 69 -11.03 -5.64 0.25
CA LEU A 69 -12.38 -5.05 0.25
C LEU A 69 -13.49 -6.09 0.02
N ARG A 70 -13.19 -7.19 -0.66
CA ARG A 70 -14.12 -8.32 -0.86
C ARG A 70 -14.06 -9.36 0.27
N HIS A 71 -13.16 -9.18 1.22
CA HIS A 71 -12.91 -10.14 2.31
C HIS A 71 -12.42 -11.51 1.84
N GLU A 72 -11.55 -11.54 0.82
CA GLU A 72 -11.04 -12.75 0.17
C GLU A 72 -9.56 -13.06 0.50
N CYS A 73 -8.96 -12.43 1.52
CA CYS A 73 -7.51 -12.51 1.78
C CYS A 73 -7.08 -13.58 2.81
N GLY A 74 -8.00 -14.42 3.30
CA GLY A 74 -7.69 -15.51 4.25
C GLY A 74 -6.95 -15.02 5.49
N ALA A 75 -5.83 -15.65 5.83
CA ALA A 75 -5.03 -15.30 7.03
C ALA A 75 -4.46 -13.86 7.03
N ARG A 76 -4.41 -13.20 5.86
CA ARG A 76 -3.89 -11.81 5.74
C ARG A 76 -5.01 -10.78 5.68
N GLN A 77 -6.26 -11.20 5.89
CA GLN A 77 -7.42 -10.32 5.84
C GLN A 77 -7.32 -9.24 6.92
N VAL A 78 -7.46 -7.98 6.50
CA VAL A 78 -7.58 -6.85 7.42
C VAL A 78 -9.03 -6.78 7.91
N PRO A 79 -9.29 -6.81 9.23
CA PRO A 79 -10.64 -6.78 9.79
C PRO A 79 -11.40 -5.51 9.41
N ASN A 80 -12.70 -5.65 9.13
CA ASN A 80 -13.61 -4.51 8.88
C ASN A 80 -13.12 -3.52 7.81
N THR A 81 -12.36 -3.98 6.82
CA THR A 81 -11.84 -3.13 5.74
C THR A 81 -12.97 -2.70 4.82
N LYS A 82 -13.18 -1.39 4.72
CA LYS A 82 -14.20 -0.80 3.83
C LYS A 82 -13.65 0.16 2.80
N LEU A 83 -12.48 0.72 3.08
CA LEU A 83 -11.79 1.69 2.25
C LEU A 83 -10.35 1.25 2.07
N SER A 84 -9.83 1.37 0.85
CA SER A 84 -8.42 1.10 0.56
C SER A 84 -7.87 2.15 -0.39
N LEU A 85 -6.74 2.74 -0.01
CA LEU A 85 -5.97 3.64 -0.87
C LEU A 85 -4.93 2.82 -1.63
N VAL A 86 -4.84 3.02 -2.93
CA VAL A 86 -3.77 2.49 -3.78
C VAL A 86 -2.97 3.66 -4.32
N ASN A 87 -1.66 3.67 -4.13
CA ASN A 87 -0.79 4.65 -4.76
C ASN A 87 0.35 3.95 -5.49
N GLY A 88 0.59 4.39 -6.73
CA GLY A 88 1.70 3.91 -7.55
C GLY A 88 2.53 5.06 -8.06
N MET A 89 3.84 4.85 -8.15
CA MET A 89 4.78 5.76 -8.80
C MET A 89 5.50 5.02 -9.93
N GLY A 90 5.74 5.71 -11.04
CA GLY A 90 6.40 5.19 -12.23
C GLY A 90 7.58 6.04 -12.66
N GLY A 91 8.49 5.43 -13.44
CA GLY A 91 9.75 6.05 -13.83
C GLY A 91 10.66 6.33 -12.63
N MET A 92 11.42 7.43 -12.69
CA MET A 92 12.24 7.91 -11.57
C MET A 92 11.41 8.83 -10.67
N LEU A 93 10.31 8.29 -10.12
CA LEU A 93 9.31 9.05 -9.34
C LEU A 93 8.66 10.21 -10.12
N SER A 94 8.60 10.09 -11.46
CA SER A 94 8.17 11.16 -12.36
C SER A 94 6.68 11.13 -12.69
N ALA A 95 6.02 10.00 -12.42
CA ALA A 95 4.58 9.83 -12.59
C ALA A 95 3.99 9.19 -11.34
N ALA A 96 2.79 9.61 -10.94
CA ALA A 96 2.07 9.03 -9.83
C ALA A 96 0.59 8.84 -10.18
N GLY A 97 0.00 7.75 -9.69
CA GLY A 97 -1.42 7.48 -9.77
C GLY A 97 -1.95 7.07 -8.40
N THR A 98 -3.07 7.66 -8.00
CA THR A 98 -3.74 7.34 -6.73
C THR A 98 -5.17 6.90 -7.01
N LEU A 99 -5.58 5.81 -6.39
CA LEU A 99 -6.96 5.32 -6.38
C LEU A 99 -7.45 5.23 -4.95
N VAL A 100 -8.71 5.55 -4.73
CA VAL A 100 -9.44 5.28 -3.49
C VAL A 100 -10.55 4.32 -3.85
N LEU A 101 -10.52 3.13 -3.26
CA LEU A 101 -11.46 2.05 -3.52
C LEU A 101 -12.31 1.81 -2.28
N SER A 102 -13.62 1.63 -2.45
CA SER A 102 -14.56 1.35 -1.36
C SER A 102 -15.47 0.18 -1.71
N ASN A 103 -15.94 -0.55 -0.69
CA ASN A 103 -17.04 -1.51 -0.81
C ASN A 103 -18.38 -0.95 -0.29
N GLU A 104 -18.39 0.31 0.15
CA GLU A 104 -19.59 1.03 0.58
C GLU A 104 -20.31 1.63 -0.64
N ARG A 105 -21.65 1.51 -0.67
CA ARG A 105 -22.53 2.04 -1.73
C ARG A 105 -23.07 3.41 -1.37
#